data_AF-A0A352X0V5-F1
#
_entry.id   AF-A0A352X0V5-F1
#
_cell.length_a   1.000
_cell.length_b   1.000
_cell.length_c   1.000
_cell.angle_alpha   90.00
_cell.angle_beta   90.00
_cell.angle_gamma   90.00
#
_symmetry.space_group_name_H-M   'P 1'
#
loop_
_entity.id
_entity.type
_entity.pdbx_description
1 polymer ?
#
loop_
_entity_poly.entity_id
_entity_poly.type
_entity_poly.pdbx_seq_one_letter_code
_entity_poly.pdbx_strand_id
1 'polypeptide(L)' 'WGVVPVLGEEKKTSDEITLQAVEKALHTGIVEKGDTVVIISSNKTVPTSGTDTLNIRIV' A
#
# COMPACT_ATOMS: atom_id res chain seq x y z
N TRP A 1 1.50 -17.76 2.89
CA TRP A 1 0.34 -18.22 3.68
C TRP A 1 -0.27 -17.02 4.39
N GLY A 2 -1.60 -16.93 4.48
CA GLY A 2 -2.28 -15.80 5.14
C GLY A 2 -2.23 -14.48 4.37
N VAL A 3 -2.17 -14.53 3.03
CA VAL A 3 -2.13 -13.33 2.16
C VAL A 3 -3.41 -13.25 1.36
N VAL A 4 -4.05 -12.08 1.37
CA VAL A 4 -5.17 -11.75 0.48
C VAL A 4 -4.62 -10.90 -0.67
N PRO A 5 -4.49 -11.44 -1.89
CA PRO A 5 -4.00 -10.68 -3.03
C PRO A 5 -5.06 -9.66 -3.46
N VAL A 6 -4.64 -8.42 -3.70
CA VAL A 6 -5.50 -7.35 -4.20
C VAL A 6 -4.88 -6.77 -5.46
N LEU A 7 -5.66 -6.73 -6.55
CA LEU A 7 -5.21 -6.14 -7.81
C LEU A 7 -5.10 -4.62 -7.67
N GLY A 8 -3.95 -4.08 -8.06
CA GLY A 8 -3.67 -2.65 -8.12
C GLY A 8 -3.06 -2.26 -9.47
N GLU A 9 -3.15 -0.98 -9.78
CA GLU A 9 -2.53 -0.41 -10.98
C GLU A 9 -1.07 -0.02 -10.70
N GLU A 10 -0.26 0.01 -11.75
CA GLU A 10 1.08 0.59 -11.69
C GLU A 10 0.97 2.11 -11.44
N LYS A 11 1.80 2.63 -10.53
CA LYS A 11 1.81 4.04 -10.11
C LYS A 11 3.15 4.68 -10.37
N LYS A 12 3.14 6.01 -10.53
CA LYS A 12 4.32 6.79 -10.92
C LYS A 12 4.97 7.49 -9.74
N THR A 13 4.31 7.57 -8.59
CA THR A 13 4.87 8.12 -7.35
C THR A 13 4.64 7.21 -6.15
N SER A 14 5.48 7.34 -5.13
CA SER A 14 5.33 6.60 -3.86
C SER A 14 4.08 7.02 -3.09
N ASP A 15 3.68 8.28 -3.20
CA ASP A 15 2.42 8.78 -2.62
C ASP A 15 1.20 8.11 -3.26
N GLU A 16 1.17 7.98 -4.60
CA GLU A 16 0.11 7.26 -5.32
C GLU A 16 0.06 5.77 -4.96
N ILE A 17 1.22 5.12 -4.76
CA ILE A 17 1.30 3.73 -4.27
C ILE A 17 0.66 3.63 -2.89
N THR A 18 1.01 4.56 -2.00
CA THR A 18 0.52 4.59 -0.62
C THR A 18 -0.98 4.83 -0.57
N LEU A 19 -1.50 5.76 -1.37
CA LEU A 19 -2.93 6.03 -1.49
C LEU A 19 -3.69 4.80 -2.00
N GLN A 20 -3.20 4.17 -3.07
CA GLN A 20 -3.80 2.95 -3.61
C GLN A 20 -3.81 1.83 -2.56
N ALA A 21 -2.74 1.65 -1.78
CA ALA A 21 -2.67 0.62 -0.75
C ALA A 21 -3.78 0.82 0.31
N VAL A 22 -4.00 2.06 0.75
CA VAL A 22 -5.05 2.40 1.72
C VAL A 22 -6.44 2.17 1.15
N GLU A 23 -6.74 2.69 -0.05
CA GLU A 23 -8.06 2.54 -0.69
C GLU A 23 -8.39 1.07 -0.95
N LYS A 24 -7.42 0.30 -1.45
CA LYS A 24 -7.59 -1.12 -1.73
C LYS A 24 -7.77 -1.93 -0.45
N ALA A 25 -7.06 -1.59 0.63
CA ALA A 25 -7.24 -2.23 1.94
C ALA A 25 -8.67 -2.01 2.47
N LEU A 26 -9.18 -0.76 2.42
CA LEU A 26 -10.57 -0.45 2.79
C LEU A 26 -11.59 -1.24 1.98
N HIS A 27 -11.38 -1.39 0.67
CA HIS A 27 -12.29 -2.18 -0.18
C HIS A 27 -12.31 -3.68 0.13
N THR A 28 -11.32 -4.21 0.86
CA THR A 28 -11.35 -5.62 1.28
C THR A 28 -12.32 -5.88 2.43
N GLY A 29 -12.71 -4.85 3.19
CA GLY A 29 -13.49 -4.99 4.42
C GLY A 29 -12.72 -5.61 5.60
N ILE A 30 -11.42 -5.87 5.44
CA ILE A 30 -10.54 -6.37 6.52
C ILE A 30 -10.04 -5.22 7.40
N VAL A 31 -9.93 -4.03 6.82
CA VAL A 31 -9.46 -2.80 7.46
C VAL A 31 -10.58 -1.76 7.41
N GLU A 32 -10.75 -1.01 8.49
CA GLU A 32 -11.74 0.06 8.62
C GLU A 32 -11.07 1.42 8.92
N LYS A 33 -11.85 2.51 8.79
CA LYS A 33 -11.35 3.85 9.12
C LYS A 33 -11.02 3.95 10.61
N GLY A 34 -9.89 4.56 10.92
CA GLY A 34 -9.34 4.65 12.26
C GLY A 34 -8.31 3.55 12.59
N ASP A 35 -8.23 2.50 11.79
CA ASP A 35 -7.21 1.46 11.98
C ASP A 35 -5.80 1.98 11.67
N THR A 36 -4.83 1.50 12.45
CA THR A 36 -3.41 1.75 12.16
C THR A 36 -2.89 0.67 11.23
N VAL A 37 -2.35 1.08 10.08
CA VAL A 37 -1.78 0.19 9.07
C VAL A 37 -0.30 0.46 8.83
N VAL A 38 0.43 -0.60 8.45
CA VAL A 38 1.82 -0.53 8.00
C VAL A 38 1.85 -0.80 6.50
N ILE A 39 2.45 0.12 5.74
CA ILE A 39 2.59 0.03 4.30
C ILE A 39 4.08 -0.09 3.98
N ILE A 40 4.44 -1.20 3.35
CA ILE A 40 5.82 -1.51 2.96
C ILE A 40 5.90 -1.41 1.43
N SER A 41 6.75 -0.51 0.94
CA SER A 41 6.84 -0.19 -0.49
C SER A 41 8.26 0.28 -0.87
N SER A 42 8.40 0.84 -2.08
CA SER A 42 9.59 1.60 -2.49
C SER A 42 9.25 3.08 -2.56
N ASN A 43 10.20 3.96 -2.20
CA ASN A 43 10.07 5.38 -2.49
C ASN A 43 10.37 5.72 -3.97
N LYS A 44 10.82 4.74 -4.76
CA LYS A 44 11.11 4.88 -6.19
C LYS A 44 10.15 4.03 -7.02
N THR A 45 9.66 4.61 -8.10
CA THR A 45 8.69 3.99 -9.03
C THR A 45 9.36 3.55 -10.34
N VAL A 46 10.54 2.94 -10.22
CA VAL A 46 11.25 2.36 -11.36
C VAL A 46 11.12 0.84 -11.32
N PRO A 47 10.99 0.13 -12.46
CA PRO A 47 10.72 -1.31 -12.47
C PRO A 47 11.74 -2.18 -11.73
N THR A 48 12.96 -1.68 -11.53
CA THR A 48 14.05 -2.38 -10.84
C THR A 48 14.27 -1.90 -9.40
N SER A 49 13.41 -1.05 -8.84
CA SER A 49 13.55 -0.64 -7.44
C SER A 49 13.17 -1.78 -6.50
N GLY A 50 13.94 -1.90 -5.43
CA GLY A 50 13.59 -2.76 -4.30
C GLY A 50 12.68 -2.04 -3.32
N THR A 51 12.02 -2.82 -2.46
CA THR A 51 11.36 -2.33 -1.26
C THR A 51 12.38 -1.69 -0.32
N ASP A 52 12.16 -0.43 0.05
CA ASP A 52 13.08 0.35 0.88
C ASP A 52 12.39 1.27 1.90
N THR A 53 11.04 1.27 1.93
CA THR A 53 10.27 2.25 2.69
C THR A 53 9.17 1.58 3.52
N LEU A 54 9.01 2.06 4.75
CA LEU A 54 7.94 1.69 5.67
C LEU A 54 7.18 2.96 6.08
N ASN A 55 5.87 2.97 5.84
CA ASN A 55 4.96 4.04 6.27
C ASN A 55 3.97 3.49 7.30
N ILE A 56 3.76 4.23 8.39
CA ILE A 56 2.71 3.94 9.37
C ILE A 56 1.62 5.01 9.21
N ARG A 57 0.38 4.59 9.04
CA ARG A 57 -0.76 5.50 8.81
C ARG A 57 -1.99 5.07 9.60
N ILE A 58 -2.82 6.05 9.92
CA ILE A 58 -4.21 5.82 10.34
C ILE A 58 -5.07 5.99 9.09
N VAL A 59 -5.92 4.99 8.82
CA VAL A 59 -6.78 4.89 7.62
C VAL A 59 -8.03 5.77 7.75
#